data_AF-S3NCR0-F1
#
_entry.id   AF-S3NCR0-F1
#
_cell.length_a   1.000
_cell.length_b   1.000
_cell.length_c   1.000
_cell.angle_alpha   90.00
_cell.angle_beta   90.00
_cell.angle_gamma   90.00
#
_symmetry.space_group_name_H-M   'P 1'
#
loop_
_entity.id
_entity.type
_entity.pdbx_description
1 polymer ?
#
loop_
_entity_poly.entity_id
_entity_poly.type
_entity_poly.pdbx_seq_one_letter_code
_entity_poly.pdbx_strand_id
1 'polypeptide(L)' 'MGLEIGSVVVFVLGSPEMIVYAISKKKIKCKWFCTKGKLHTSEFSRSELIPTGQKFKTNGLEITIH' A
#
# COMPACT_ATOMS: atom_id res chain seq x y z
N MET A 1 -7.00 2.03 13.79
CA MET A 1 -5.90 1.58 12.92
C MET A 1 -5.59 2.67 11.89
N GLY A 2 -4.39 3.27 11.97
CA GLY A 2 -3.95 4.30 11.03
C GLY A 2 -3.34 3.70 9.78
N LEU A 3 -3.44 4.40 8.63
CA LEU A 3 -2.68 4.03 7.45
C LEU A 3 -1.22 4.43 7.69
N GLU A 4 -0.30 3.48 7.54
CA GLU A 4 1.13 3.69 7.79
C GLU A 4 1.96 3.19 6.61
N ILE A 5 3.22 3.63 6.52
CA ILE A 5 4.16 3.07 5.55
C ILE A 5 4.28 1.55 5.77
N GLY A 6 4.25 0.79 4.68
CA GLY A 6 4.22 -0.68 4.68
C GLY A 6 2.81 -1.28 4.69
N SER A 7 1.75 -0.49 4.95
CA SER A 7 0.38 -1.00 4.93
C SER A 7 -0.01 -1.47 3.54
N VAL A 8 -0.71 -2.59 3.47
CA VAL A 8 -1.36 -3.08 2.26
C VAL A 8 -2.75 -2.48 2.17
N VAL A 9 -3.07 -1.98 0.99
CA VAL A 9 -4.32 -1.29 0.68
C VAL A 9 -4.85 -1.75 -0.65
N VAL A 10 -6.16 -1.70 -0.81
CA VAL A 10 -6.84 -1.89 -2.09
C VAL A 10 -7.52 -0.59 -2.47
N PHE A 11 -7.60 -0.29 -3.76
CA PHE A 11 -8.37 0.85 -4.23
C PHE A 11 -9.87 0.59 -4.02
N VAL A 12 -10.65 1.61 -3.70
CA VAL A 12 -12.08 1.44 -3.38
C VAL A 12 -12.89 0.79 -4.52
N LEU A 13 -12.46 0.95 -5.78
CA LEU A 13 -13.09 0.30 -6.93
C LEU A 13 -12.54 -1.11 -7.24
N GLY A 14 -11.68 -1.66 -6.38
CA GLY A 14 -11.16 -3.03 -6.47
C GLY A 14 -9.65 -3.11 -6.70
N SER A 15 -9.21 -4.27 -7.25
CA SER A 15 -7.81 -4.58 -7.54
C SER A 15 -7.09 -3.45 -8.30
N PRO A 16 -5.79 -3.23 -8.05
CA PRO A 16 -4.82 -4.13 -7.41
C PRO A 16 -4.62 -3.91 -5.91
N GLU A 17 -4.07 -4.91 -5.22
CA GLU A 17 -3.46 -4.74 -3.90
C GLU A 17 -2.17 -3.92 -4.04
N MET A 18 -2.01 -2.92 -3.18
CA MET A 18 -0.92 -1.96 -3.23
C MET A 18 -0.28 -1.77 -1.86
N ILE A 19 1.00 -1.43 -1.85
CA ILE A 19 1.76 -1.15 -0.63
C ILE A 19 1.98 0.35 -0.52
N VAL A 20 1.62 0.92 0.63
CA VAL A 20 1.93 2.31 0.97
C VAL A 20 3.42 2.46 1.20
N TYR A 21 4.10 3.30 0.43
CA TYR A 21 5.54 3.54 0.59
C TYR A 21 5.88 4.97 1.04
N ALA A 22 4.95 5.91 0.94
CA ALA A 22 5.09 7.25 1.50
C ALA A 22 3.73 7.85 1.87
N ILE A 23 3.69 8.67 2.92
CA ILE A 23 2.50 9.37 3.39
C ILE A 23 2.83 10.85 3.55
N SER A 24 2.00 11.70 2.98
CA SER A 24 2.02 13.15 3.17
C SER A 24 0.69 13.60 3.79
N LYS A 25 0.58 14.87 4.20
CA LYS A 25 -0.63 15.42 4.83
C LYS A 25 -1.90 15.25 3.98
N LYS A 26 -1.79 15.20 2.65
CA LYS A 26 -2.95 15.14 1.73
C LYS A 26 -2.97 13.92 0.82
N LYS A 27 -1.83 13.25 0.63
CA LYS A 27 -1.66 12.18 -0.36
C LYS A 27 -0.90 11.00 0.22
N ILE A 28 -1.33 9.81 -0.15
CA ILE A 28 -0.71 8.53 0.18
C ILE A 28 -0.15 7.96 -1.12
N LYS A 29 1.14 7.65 -1.14
CA LYS A 29 1.79 7.07 -2.31
C LYS A 29 1.83 5.55 -2.16
N CYS A 30 1.28 4.88 -3.15
CA CYS A 30 1.17 3.43 -3.19
C CYS A 30 1.97 2.87 -4.36
N LYS A 31 2.50 1.65 -4.20
CA LYS A 31 3.18 0.91 -5.26
C LYS A 31 2.65 -0.52 -5.33
N TRP A 32 2.59 -1.08 -6.54
CA TRP A 32 2.14 -2.45 -6.76
C TRP A 32 2.80 -3.03 -8.01
N PHE A 33 2.84 -4.35 -8.10
CA PHE A 33 3.24 -5.04 -9.32
C PHE A 33 2.00 -5.39 -10.13
N CYS A 34 2.03 -5.13 -11.44
CA CYS A 34 1.02 -5.67 -12.34
C CYS A 34 1.35 -7.13 -12.68
N THR A 35 0.40 -7.84 -13.30
CA THR A 35 0.57 -9.23 -13.76
C THR A 35 1.78 -9.44 -14.69
N LYS A 36 2.28 -8.37 -15.33
CA LYS A 36 3.50 -8.41 -16.16
C LYS A 36 4.79 -8.16 -15.38
N GLY A 37 4.74 -8.12 -14.05
CA GLY A 37 5.90 -7.88 -13.18
C GLY A 37 6.43 -6.43 -13.19
N LYS A 38 5.74 -5.49 -13.86
CA LYS A 38 6.13 -4.09 -13.87
C LYS A 38 5.68 -3.42 -12.57
N LEU A 39 6.59 -2.68 -11.94
CA LEU A 39 6.28 -1.85 -10.78
C LEU A 39 5.52 -0.59 -11.22
N HIS A 40 4.36 -0.36 -10.62
CA HIS A 40 3.57 0.84 -10.77
C HIS A 40 3.53 1.62 -9.46
N THR A 41 3.41 2.94 -9.58
CA THR A 41 3.25 3.86 -8.45
C THR A 41 2.15 4.85 -8.75
N SER A 42 1.35 5.21 -7.75
CA SER A 42 0.34 6.26 -7.87
C SER A 42 0.08 6.93 -6.52
N GLU A 43 -0.56 8.10 -6.56
CA GLU A 43 -0.93 8.88 -5.38
C GLU A 43 -2.44 8.89 -5.20
N PHE A 44 -2.87 8.62 -3.98
CA PHE A 44 -4.28 8.50 -3.62
C PHE A 44 -4.60 9.34 -2.40
N SER A 45 -5.86 9.70 -2.28
CA SER A 45 -6.45 10.27 -1.06
C SER A 45 -6.81 9.12 -0.11
N ARG A 46 -6.88 9.39 1.20
CA ARG A 46 -7.19 8.32 2.18
C ARG A 46 -8.56 7.67 1.95
N SER A 47 -9.53 8.42 1.46
CA SER A 47 -10.88 7.93 1.14
C SER A 47 -10.94 6.98 -0.06
N GLU A 48 -9.88 6.93 -0.87
CA GLU A 48 -9.78 6.08 -2.05
C GLU A 48 -9.18 4.70 -1.74
N LEU A 49 -8.74 4.48 -0.50
CA LEU A 49 -7.98 3.31 -0.09
C LEU A 49 -8.69 2.55 1.03
N ILE A 50 -8.81 1.24 0.86
CA ILE A 50 -9.31 0.31 1.85
C ILE A 50 -8.10 -0.41 2.46
N PRO A 51 -7.79 -0.24 3.76
CA PRO A 51 -6.74 -1.00 4.41
C PRO A 51 -7.14 -2.47 4.53
N THR A 52 -6.24 -3.39 4.15
CA THR A 52 -6.50 -4.84 4.25
C THR A 52 -6.19 -5.40 5.65
N GLY A 53 -5.53 -4.62 6.49
CA GLY A 53 -5.01 -5.07 7.79
C GLY A 53 -3.61 -5.69 7.72
N GLN A 54 -3.10 -5.99 6.52
CA GLN A 54 -1.73 -6.47 6.35
C GLN A 54 -0.73 -5.30 6.35
N LYS A 55 0.46 -5.53 6.90
CA LYS A 55 1.53 -4.55 6.95
C LYS A 55 2.89 -5.23 6.77
N PHE A 56 3.67 -4.72 5.83
CA PHE A 56 5.07 -5.12 5.66
C PHE A 56 5.99 -4.25 6.50
N LYS A 57 6.92 -4.88 7.21
CA LYS A 57 8.00 -4.17 7.91
C LYS A 57 8.97 -3.63 6.85
N THR A 58 9.15 -2.31 6.80
CA THR A 58 10.12 -1.67 5.90
C THR A 58 11.56 -1.71 6.44
N ASN A 59 11.75 -2.15 7.68
CA ASN A 59 13.06 -2.41 8.25
C ASN A 59 13.53 -3.78 7.77
N GLY A 60 14.18 -3.80 6.60
CA GLY A 60 14.96 -4.94 6.07
C GLY A 60 14.27 -6.31 6.12
N LEU A 61 13.49 -6.66 5.10
CA LEU A 61 13.19 -8.04 4.68
C LEU A 61 12.89 -9.10 5.78
N GLU A 62 12.38 -8.74 6.95
CA GLU A 62 11.83 -9.71 7.90
C GLU A 62 10.31 -9.80 7.69
N ILE A 63 9.92 -10.74 6.82
CA ILE A 63 8.54 -11.15 6.66
C ILE A 63 8.16 -11.95 7.91
N THR A 64 7.57 -11.28 8.91
CA THR A 64 6.90 -11.98 10.00
C THR A 64 5.48 -12.34 9.54
N ILE A 65 5.28 -13.61 9.19
CA ILE A 65 3.95 -14.19 8.95
C ILE A 65 3.43 -14.67 10.30
N HIS A 66 2.28 -14.16 10.74
CA HIS A 66 1.52 -14.69 11.87
C HIS A 66 0.36 -15.53 11.34
#